data_AF-A0A2V8U0P9-F1
#
_entry.id   AF-A0A2V8U0P9-F1
#
_cell.length_a   1.000
_cell.length_b   1.000
_cell.length_c   1.000
_cell.angle_alpha   90.00
_cell.angle_beta   90.00
_cell.angle_gamma   90.00
#
_symmetry.space_group_name_H-M   'P 1'
#
loop_
_entity.id
_entity.type
_entity.pdbx_description
1 polymer ?
#
loop_
_entity_poly.entity_id
_entity_poly.type
_entity_poly.pdbx_seq_one_letter_code
_entity_poly.pdbx_strand_id
1 'polypeptide(L)'
;MAPAAPERSSPRPYGRPRRLDIMARPRGRPMTGNPRTSTWIREEFLRFFAERGHQRVPSSSLIPAQDPTILFTNAGMNQFKDVFLGRETRP
;
A
#
# COMPACT_ATOMS: atom_id res chain seq x y z
N MET A 1 -42.77 -9.15 -46.37
CA MET A 1 -42.71 -10.03 -45.19
C MET A 1 -41.46 -10.90 -45.31
N ALA A 2 -40.39 -10.53 -44.61
CA ALA A 2 -39.25 -11.37 -44.22
C ALA A 2 -38.60 -10.68 -43.00
N PRO A 3 -38.31 -11.40 -41.91
CA PRO A 3 -38.15 -10.84 -40.56
C PRO A 3 -36.75 -10.27 -40.28
N ALA A 4 -36.70 -9.36 -39.31
CA ALA A 4 -35.51 -8.77 -38.71
C ALA A 4 -34.55 -9.84 -38.14
N ALA A 5 -33.25 -9.68 -38.40
CA ALA A 5 -32.19 -10.43 -37.73
C ALA A 5 -31.78 -9.73 -36.42
N PRO A 6 -31.65 -10.44 -35.29
CA PRO A 6 -31.39 -9.84 -33.99
C PRO A 6 -29.93 -9.43 -33.80
N GLU A 7 -29.73 -8.33 -33.06
CA GLU A 7 -28.46 -7.75 -32.65
C GLU A 7 -27.48 -8.80 -32.10
N ARG A 8 -26.22 -8.75 -32.58
CA ARG A 8 -25.11 -9.49 -31.99
C ARG A 8 -24.81 -8.95 -30.60
N SER A 9 -25.23 -9.67 -29.56
CA SER A 9 -24.82 -9.41 -28.19
C SER A 9 -23.35 -9.78 -27.99
N SER A 10 -22.49 -8.78 -27.91
CA SER A 10 -21.10 -8.96 -27.47
C SER A 10 -21.08 -9.50 -26.03
N PRO A 11 -20.24 -10.49 -25.71
CA PRO A 11 -20.16 -11.01 -24.34
C PRO A 11 -19.54 -9.97 -23.41
N ARG A 12 -20.23 -9.63 -22.32
CA ARG A 12 -19.73 -8.72 -21.28
C ARG A 12 -18.51 -9.34 -20.59
N PRO A 13 -17.40 -8.60 -20.40
CA PRO A 13 -16.10 -9.16 -19.98
C PRO A 13 -16.01 -9.54 -18.49
N TYR A 14 -17.13 -9.53 -17.75
CA TYR A 14 -17.15 -9.77 -16.32
C TYR A 14 -18.11 -10.88 -15.93
N GLY A 15 -17.72 -12.12 -16.23
CA GLY A 15 -18.29 -13.31 -15.60
C GLY A 15 -17.60 -13.57 -14.26
N ARG A 16 -18.36 -13.80 -13.18
CA ARG A 16 -17.78 -14.27 -11.90
C ARG A 16 -17.07 -15.61 -12.15
N PRO A 17 -15.82 -15.80 -11.70
CA PRO A 17 -15.10 -17.06 -11.90
C PRO A 17 -15.88 -18.21 -11.24
N ARG A 18 -15.99 -19.35 -11.94
CA ARG A 18 -16.70 -20.51 -11.40
C ARG A 18 -15.88 -21.10 -10.26
N ARG A 19 -16.56 -21.65 -9.25
CA ARG A 19 -15.96 -22.17 -8.00
C ARG A 19 -14.81 -23.18 -8.23
N LEU A 20 -14.77 -23.83 -9.39
CA LEU A 20 -13.69 -24.74 -9.79
C LEU A 20 -12.38 -24.03 -10.18
N ASP A 21 -12.45 -22.80 -10.71
CA ASP A 21 -11.28 -22.07 -11.24
C ASP A 21 -10.34 -21.55 -10.12
N ILE A 22 -10.86 -21.44 -8.89
CA ILE A 22 -10.09 -20.96 -7.73
C ILE A 22 -9.11 -22.03 -7.22
N MET A 23 -9.47 -23.32 -7.30
CA MET A 23 -8.65 -24.40 -6.76
C MET A 23 -7.51 -24.86 -7.68
N ALA A 24 -7.54 -24.49 -8.96
CA ALA A 24 -6.55 -24.92 -9.95
C ALA A 24 -5.35 -23.96 -10.11
N ARG A 25 -5.27 -22.87 -9.32
CA ARG A 25 -4.14 -21.94 -9.41
C ARG A 25 -2.90 -22.56 -8.78
N PRO A 26 -1.79 -22.76 -9.52
CA PRO A 26 -0.56 -23.27 -8.94
C PRO A 26 -0.12 -22.33 -7.81
N ARG A 27 0.16 -22.90 -6.62
CA ARG A 27 0.74 -22.17 -5.50
C ARG A 27 1.97 -21.42 -6.01
N GLY A 28 2.05 -20.14 -5.64
CA GLY A 28 2.81 -19.09 -6.33
C GLY A 28 4.18 -19.51 -6.85
N ARG A 29 4.52 -19.04 -8.04
CA ARG A 29 5.89 -19.08 -8.56
C ARG A 29 6.85 -18.55 -7.49
N PRO A 30 7.99 -19.22 -7.24
CA PRO A 30 9.03 -18.64 -6.41
C PRO A 30 9.46 -17.31 -7.03
N MET A 31 9.35 -16.23 -6.27
CA MET A 31 9.87 -14.92 -6.69
C MET A 31 11.40 -15.04 -6.73
N THR A 32 11.97 -15.32 -7.89
CA THR A 32 13.41 -15.22 -8.12
C THR A 32 13.78 -13.74 -8.13
N GLY A 33 14.19 -13.22 -6.97
CA GLY A 33 14.67 -11.86 -6.78
C GLY A 33 15.22 -11.73 -5.35
N ASN A 34 16.08 -10.74 -5.14
CA ASN A 34 16.72 -10.45 -3.86
C ASN A 34 15.72 -10.59 -2.69
N PRO A 35 16.10 -11.19 -1.54
CA PRO A 35 15.16 -11.48 -0.47
C PRO A 35 14.40 -10.22 -0.08
N ARG A 36 13.09 -10.19 -0.36
CA ARG A 36 12.21 -9.07 -0.03
C ARG A 36 11.89 -9.08 1.47
N THR A 37 12.93 -9.02 2.30
CA THR A 37 12.79 -8.91 3.75
C THR A 37 12.21 -7.54 4.09
N SER A 38 11.57 -7.43 5.26
CA SER A 38 11.07 -6.15 5.76
C SER A 38 12.16 -5.10 5.83
N THR A 39 13.37 -5.48 6.27
CA THR A 39 14.55 -4.61 6.33
C THR A 39 14.95 -4.12 4.94
N TRP A 40 14.99 -5.01 3.94
CA TRP A 40 15.35 -4.62 2.57
C TRP A 40 14.32 -3.64 1.98
N ILE A 41 13.02 -3.95 2.08
CA ILE A 41 11.96 -3.06 1.59
C ILE A 41 12.01 -1.70 2.26
N ARG A 42 12.24 -1.66 3.59
CA ARG A 42 12.36 -0.41 4.34
C ARG A 42 13.53 0.42 3.85
N GLU A 43 14.68 -0.19 3.60
CA GLU A 43 15.86 0.55 3.15
C GLU A 43 15.68 1.09 1.73
N GLU A 44 15.12 0.30 0.81
CA GLU A 44 14.83 0.73 -0.55
C GLU A 44 13.86 1.93 -0.58
N PHE A 45 12.80 1.90 0.24
CA PHE A 45 11.86 3.00 0.37
C PHE A 45 12.54 4.27 0.89
N LEU A 46 13.31 4.16 1.97
CA LEU A 46 13.97 5.32 2.58
C LEU A 46 15.03 5.92 1.64
N ARG A 47 15.79 5.07 0.94
CA ARG A 47 16.78 5.52 -0.05
C ARG A 47 16.14 6.29 -1.20
N PHE A 48 15.03 5.80 -1.76
CA PHE A 48 14.34 6.43 -2.88
C PHE A 48 13.96 7.90 -2.60
N PHE A 49 13.47 8.19 -1.40
CA PHE A 49 13.09 9.56 -1.00
C PHE A 49 14.31 10.40 -0.59
N ALA A 50 15.31 9.78 0.05
CA ALA A 50 16.56 10.46 0.39
C ALA A 50 17.30 11.00 -0.84
N GLU A 51 17.38 10.22 -1.92
CA GLU A 51 17.95 10.64 -3.20
C GLU A 51 17.21 11.83 -3.85
N ARG A 52 15.96 12.09 -3.42
CA ARG A 52 15.13 13.21 -3.89
C ARG A 52 15.13 14.39 -2.91
N GLY A 53 16.06 14.41 -1.95
CA GLY A 53 16.22 15.49 -0.98
C GLY A 53 15.31 15.40 0.24
N HIS A 54 14.61 14.29 0.46
CA HIS A 54 13.87 14.11 1.72
C HIS A 54 14.82 13.68 2.84
N GLN A 55 14.66 14.25 4.02
CA GLN A 55 15.46 13.83 5.18
C GLN A 55 14.97 12.50 5.75
N ARG A 56 15.90 11.58 6.01
CA ARG A 56 15.61 10.34 6.73
C ARG A 56 15.47 10.64 8.22
N VAL A 57 14.28 10.43 8.76
CA VAL A 57 13.98 10.62 10.19
C VAL A 57 13.90 9.25 10.89
N PRO A 58 14.51 9.07 12.08
CA PRO A 58 14.34 7.86 12.88
C PRO A 58 12.89 7.61 13.26
N SER A 59 12.51 6.34 13.45
CA SER A 59 11.17 5.99 13.94
C SER A 59 10.93 6.55 15.34
N SER A 60 9.76 7.13 15.57
CA SER A 60 9.33 7.57 16.90
C SER A 60 8.94 6.40 17.81
N SER A 61 8.83 6.68 19.12
CA SER A 61 8.30 5.74 20.10
C SER A 61 6.91 5.23 19.71
N LEU A 62 6.62 3.97 20.06
CA LEU A 62 5.26 3.41 19.96
C LEU A 62 4.30 4.08 20.95
N ILE A 63 4.81 4.52 22.10
CA ILE A 63 4.05 5.27 23.10
C ILE A 63 4.25 6.77 22.81
N PRO A 64 3.20 7.51 22.41
CA PRO A 64 3.29 8.94 22.15
C PRO A 64 3.46 9.70 23.47
N ALA A 65 4.40 10.64 23.54
CA ALA A 65 4.67 11.40 24.76
C ALA A 65 3.86 12.70 24.85
N GLN A 66 3.31 13.20 23.73
CA GLN A 66 2.74 14.55 23.63
C GLN A 66 1.27 14.60 23.20
N ASP A 67 0.60 13.45 23.03
CA ASP A 67 -0.79 13.43 22.55
C ASP A 67 -1.70 12.57 23.45
N PRO A 68 -2.55 13.18 24.28
CA PRO A 68 -3.47 12.45 25.17
C PRO A 68 -4.67 11.83 24.42
N THR A 69 -4.85 12.11 23.13
CA THR A 69 -5.99 11.62 22.33
C THR A 69 -5.72 10.27 21.68
N ILE A 70 -4.48 9.79 21.71
CA ILE A 70 -4.07 8.50 21.12
C ILE A 70 -3.34 7.66 22.16
N LEU A 71 -3.61 6.35 22.18
CA LEU A 71 -2.96 5.42 23.11
C LEU A 71 -1.61 4.91 22.59
N PHE A 72 -1.43 4.85 21.27
CA PHE A 72 -0.21 4.36 20.62
C PHE A 72 -0.03 4.99 19.23
N THR A 73 1.21 5.01 18.74
CA THR A 73 1.58 5.49 17.40
C THR A 73 1.06 4.52 16.34
N ASN A 74 -0.12 4.81 15.78
CA ASN A 74 -0.78 4.01 14.75
C ASN A 74 -0.39 4.44 13.32
N ALA A 75 0.09 5.68 13.14
CA ALA A 75 0.46 6.23 11.84
C ALA A 75 1.76 7.02 11.90
N GLY A 76 2.52 7.00 10.81
CA GLY A 76 3.79 7.73 10.69
C GLY A 76 3.65 9.26 10.75
N MET A 77 2.45 9.80 10.58
CA MET A 77 2.17 11.24 10.69
C MET A 77 2.09 11.73 12.14
N ASN A 78 1.80 10.85 13.10
CA ASN A 78 1.59 11.24 14.50
C ASN A 78 2.83 11.93 15.08
N GLN A 79 4.03 11.47 14.69
CA GLN A 79 5.31 12.05 15.13
C GLN A 79 5.54 13.49 14.65
N PHE A 80 4.76 13.97 13.68
CA PHE A 80 4.87 15.29 13.06
C PHE A 80 3.63 16.16 13.31
N LYS A 81 2.67 15.69 14.11
CA LYS A 81 1.40 16.40 14.36
C LYS A 81 1.64 17.84 14.81
N ASP A 82 2.56 18.06 15.75
CA ASP A 82 2.85 19.40 16.26
C ASP A 82 3.60 20.28 15.26
N VAL A 83 4.37 19.69 14.34
CA VAL A 83 4.98 20.43 13.22
C VAL A 83 3.90 20.96 12.29
N PHE A 84 2.94 20.12 11.91
CA PHE A 84 1.83 20.54 11.05
C PHE A 84 0.85 21.51 11.72
N LEU A 85 0.84 21.54 13.05
CA LEU A 85 0.04 22.49 13.84
C LEU A 85 0.84 23.74 14.24
N GLY A 86 2.10 23.87 13.80
CA GLY A 86 2.95 25.03 14.07
C GLY A 86 3.43 25.16 15.52
N ARG A 87 3.32 24.10 16.32
CA ARG A 87 3.75 24.08 17.73
C ARG A 87 5.20 23.61 17.91
N GLU A 88 5.73 22.91 16.92
CA GLU A 88 7.12 22.42 16.89
C GLU A 88 7.75 22.81 15.55
N THR A 89 9.03 23.14 15.54
CA THR A 89 9.82 23.27 14.31
C THR A 89 10.86 22.16 14.28
N ARG A 90 10.91 21.41 13.19
CA ARG A 90 11.95 20.41 12.93
C ARG A 90 12.90 20.91 11.84
N PRO A 91 14.19 20.58 11.92
CA PRO A 91 15.16 20.88 10.88
C PRO A 91 14.80 20.20 9.55
#